data_AF-K2DQI1-F1
#
_entry.id   AF-K2DQI1-F1
#
_cell.length_a   1.000
_cell.length_b   1.000
_cell.length_c   1.000
_cell.angle_alpha   90.00
_cell.angle_beta   90.00
_cell.angle_gamma   90.00
#
_symmetry.space_group_name_H-M   'P 1'
#
loop_
_entity.id
_entity.type
_entity.pdbx_description
1 polymer ?
#
loop_
_entity_poly.entity_id
_entity_poly.type
_entity_poly.pdbx_seq_one_letter_code
_entity_poly.pdbx_strand_id
1 'polypeptide(L)' 'NSLSISVHKDNSIWYQNTRVSIQELREILKKEKKKNPHTVPQILHDQTAEFGTYQTLKNTLESVGFEQMDVILKPR' A
#
# COMPACT_ATOMS: atom_id res chain seq x y z
N ASN A 1 15.39 0.10 1.24
CA ASN A 1 14.17 0.03 2.07
C ASN A 1 13.01 -0.39 1.20
N SER A 2 12.30 -1.46 1.56
CA SER A 2 11.08 -1.88 0.86
C SER A 2 9.89 -1.02 1.29
N LEU A 3 9.06 -0.60 0.34
CA LEU A 3 7.81 0.11 0.59
C LEU A 3 6.68 -0.91 0.69
N SER A 4 6.47 -1.47 1.89
CA SER A 4 5.46 -2.50 2.13
C SER A 4 4.23 -1.93 2.83
N ILE A 5 3.06 -2.19 2.26
CA ILE A 5 1.75 -1.75 2.76
C ILE A 5 0.95 -3.01 3.06
N SER A 6 0.44 -3.16 4.28
CA SER A 6 -0.39 -4.31 4.64
C SER A 6 -1.85 -3.90 4.75
N VAL A 7 -2.73 -4.78 4.25
CA VAL A 7 -4.18 -4.68 4.46
C VAL A 7 -4.61 -5.84 5.33
N HIS A 8 -5.23 -5.53 6.45
CA HIS A 8 -5.72 -6.52 7.41
C HIS A 8 -7.21 -6.81 7.19
N LYS A 9 -7.69 -7.91 7.76
CA LYS A 9 -9.09 -8.38 7.65
C LYS A 9 -10.17 -7.37 8.05
N ASP A 10 -9.85 -6.38 8.88
CA ASP A 10 -10.75 -5.28 9.28
C ASP A 10 -10.69 -4.09 8.33
N ASN A 11 -10.13 -4.29 7.12
CA ASN A 11 -9.86 -3.25 6.12
C ASN A 11 -8.88 -2.17 6.59
N SER A 12 -8.20 -2.35 7.72
CA SER A 12 -7.19 -1.39 8.15
C SER A 12 -5.94 -1.46 7.28
N ILE A 13 -5.43 -0.28 6.94
CA ILE A 13 -4.21 -0.10 6.17
C ILE A 13 -3.06 0.14 7.15
N TRP A 14 -1.97 -0.59 6.93
CA TRP A 14 -0.78 -0.51 7.77
C TRP A 14 0.45 -0.21 6.93
N TYR A 15 1.27 0.71 7.42
CA TYR A 15 2.58 1.02 6.88
C TYR A 15 3.61 0.90 8.01
N GLN A 16 4.64 0.08 7.81
CA GLN A 16 5.71 -0.15 8.82
C GLN A 16 5.15 -0.42 10.23
N ASN A 17 4.22 -1.36 10.35
CA ASN A 17 3.55 -1.74 11.61
C ASN A 17 2.78 -0.59 12.30
N THR A 18 2.44 0.47 11.59
CA THR A 18 1.57 1.55 12.07
C THR A 18 0.30 1.59 11.24
N ARG A 19 -0.87 1.62 11.90
CA ARG A 19 -2.15 1.85 11.23
C ARG A 19 -2.20 3.27 10.70
N VAL A 20 -2.54 3.43 9.43
CA VAL A 20 -2.63 4.73 8.76
C VAL A 20 -3.96 4.85 8.02
N SER A 21 -4.48 6.06 7.93
CA SER A 21 -5.55 6.41 7.00
C SER A 21 -5.02 6.45 5.56
N ILE A 22 -5.93 6.42 4.58
CA ILE A 22 -5.55 6.55 3.18
C ILE A 22 -4.93 7.92 2.87
N GLN A 23 -5.37 8.98 3.54
CA GLN A 23 -4.81 10.33 3.39
C GLN A 23 -3.38 10.40 3.92
N GLU A 24 -3.11 9.83 5.09
CA GLU A 24 -1.76 9.75 5.66
C GLU A 24 -0.84 8.90 4.77
N LEU A 25 -1.33 7.75 4.30
CA LEU A 25 -0.57 6.90 3.39
C LEU A 25 -0.19 7.65 2.12
N ARG A 26 -1.10 8.44 1.53
CA ARG A 26 -0.80 9.24 0.33
C ARG A 26 0.37 10.21 0.56
N GLU A 27 0.41 10.88 1.70
CA GLU A 27 1.51 11.80 2.02
C GLU A 27 2.82 11.07 2.28
N ILE A 28 2.78 9.88 2.87
CA ILE A 28 3.96 9.00 3.00
C ILE A 28 4.47 8.58 1.62
N LEU A 29 3.57 8.10 0.75
CA LEU A 29 3.90 7.63 -0.59
C LEU A 29 4.55 8.72 -1.45
N LYS A 30 4.06 9.96 -1.37
CA LYS A 30 4.69 11.11 -2.06
C LYS A 30 6.14 11.32 -1.63
N LYS A 31 6.40 11.24 -0.32
CA LYS A 31 7.75 11.40 0.24
C LYS A 31 8.66 10.25 -0.21
N GLU A 32 8.16 9.02 -0.17
CA GLU A 32 8.92 7.84 -0.60
C GLU A 32 9.20 7.84 -2.11
N LYS A 33 8.23 8.22 -2.95
CA LYS A 33 8.44 8.37 -4.40
C LYS A 33 9.51 9.41 -4.72
N LYS A 34 9.51 10.54 -4.00
CA LYS A 34 10.54 11.58 -4.16
C LYS A 34 11.92 11.10 -3.72
N LYS A 35 11.99 10.34 -2.63
CA LYS A 35 13.24 9.82 -2.07
C LYS A 35 13.82 8.68 -2.90
N ASN A 36 12.97 7.77 -3.36
CA ASN A 36 13.33 6.54 -4.05
C ASN A 36 12.40 6.31 -5.28
N PRO A 37 12.62 7.03 -6.40
CA PRO A 37 11.69 7.03 -7.55
C PRO A 37 11.42 5.67 -8.20
N HIS A 38 12.39 4.75 -8.10
CA HIS A 38 12.33 3.42 -8.70
C HIS A 38 11.83 2.33 -7.74
N THR A 39 11.35 2.70 -6.55
CA THR A 39 10.82 1.71 -5.61
C THR A 39 9.52 1.12 -6.16
N VAL A 40 9.44 -0.20 -6.16
CA VAL A 40 8.21 -0.94 -6.42
C VAL A 40 7.51 -1.18 -5.08
N PRO A 41 6.33 -0.58 -4.83
CA PRO A 41 5.53 -0.85 -3.64
C PRO A 41 5.07 -2.31 -3.61
N GLN A 42 5.01 -2.87 -2.39
CA GLN A 42 4.48 -4.20 -2.15
C GLN A 42 3.21 -4.08 -1.31
N ILE A 43 2.09 -4.59 -1.83
CA ILE A 43 0.82 -4.68 -1.11
C ILE A 43 0.70 -6.10 -0.56
N LEU A 44 0.80 -6.23 0.76
CA LEU A 44 0.52 -7.44 1.51
C LEU A 44 -0.98 -7.49 1.80
N HIS A 45 -1.71 -8.26 1.01
CA HIS A 45 -3.16 -8.36 1.13
C HIS A 45 -3.54 -9.63 1.87
N ASP A 46 -4.28 -9.47 2.97
CA ASP A 46 -5.01 -10.56 3.60
C ASP A 46 -6.16 -10.98 2.67
N GLN A 47 -6.28 -12.27 2.34
CA GLN A 47 -7.33 -12.76 1.44
C GLN A 47 -8.76 -12.48 1.93
N THR A 48 -8.93 -12.17 3.22
CA THR A 48 -10.22 -11.83 3.82
C THR A 48 -10.54 -10.33 3.79
N ALA A 49 -9.58 -9.48 3.44
CA ALA A 49 -9.81 -8.05 3.30
C ALA A 49 -10.62 -7.75 2.03
N GLU A 50 -11.41 -6.68 2.08
CA GLU A 50 -12.30 -6.34 0.97
C GLU A 50 -11.52 -5.86 -0.25
N PHE A 51 -12.01 -6.27 -1.44
CA PHE A 51 -11.47 -5.83 -2.72
C PHE A 51 -11.49 -4.29 -2.88
N GLY A 52 -12.47 -3.61 -2.26
CA GLY A 52 -12.56 -2.14 -2.27
C GLY A 52 -11.34 -1.46 -1.63
N THR A 53 -10.76 -2.05 -0.59
CA THR A 53 -9.55 -1.53 0.07
C THR A 53 -8.34 -1.66 -0.84
N TYR A 54 -8.21 -2.79 -1.54
CA TYR A 54 -7.16 -2.98 -2.56
C TYR A 54 -7.28 -1.97 -3.71
N GLN A 55 -8.49 -1.80 -4.26
CA GLN A 55 -8.71 -0.83 -5.35
C GLN A 55 -8.35 0.59 -4.93
N THR A 56 -8.66 0.96 -3.69
CA THR A 56 -8.31 2.26 -3.11
C THR A 56 -6.79 2.46 -3.02
N LEU A 57 -6.05 1.42 -2.60
CA LEU A 57 -4.59 1.46 -2.55
C LEU A 57 -3.97 1.57 -3.94
N LYS A 58 -4.44 0.77 -4.91
CA LYS A 58 -3.99 0.82 -6.30
C LYS A 58 -4.14 2.22 -6.88
N ASN A 59 -5.34 2.80 -6.78
CA ASN A 59 -5.62 4.15 -7.27
C ASN A 59 -4.73 5.19 -6.59
N THR A 60 -4.46 5.03 -5.29
CA THR A 60 -3.61 5.95 -4.54
C THR A 60 -2.16 5.88 -5.01
N LEU A 61 -1.61 4.68 -5.19
CA LEU A 61 -0.25 4.47 -5.72
C LEU A 61 -0.10 5.06 -7.12
N GLU A 62 -1.05 4.77 -8.02
CA GLU A 62 -1.08 5.31 -9.38
C GLU A 62 -1.15 6.86 -9.36
N SER A 63 -1.99 7.44 -8.50
CA SER A 63 -2.12 8.90 -8.37
C SER A 63 -0.86 9.61 -7.85
N VAL A 64 0.05 8.87 -7.20
CA VAL A 64 1.33 9.37 -6.70
C VAL A 64 2.46 9.15 -7.73
N GLY A 65 2.21 8.39 -8.81
CA GLY A 65 3.16 8.14 -9.88
C GLY A 65 3.95 6.83 -9.72
N PHE A 66 3.43 5.86 -8.98
CA PHE A 66 3.93 4.48 -9.05
C PHE A 66 3.29 3.78 -10.24
N GLU A 67 4.12 3.28 -11.15
CA GLU A 67 3.69 2.61 -12.39
C GLU A 67 3.59 1.08 -12.22
N GLN A 68 4.30 0.55 -11.22
CA GLN A 68 4.36 -0.86 -10.91
C GLN A 68 4.10 -1.04 -9.41
N MET A 69 3.54 -2.20 -9.06
CA MET A 69 3.37 -2.66 -7.68
C MET A 69 3.31 -4.18 -7.67
N ASP A 70 3.81 -4.79 -6.60
CA ASP A 70 3.66 -6.21 -6.35
C ASP A 70 2.52 -6.45 -5.36
N VAL A 71 1.67 -7.43 -5.65
CA VAL A 71 0.61 -7.86 -4.74
C VAL A 71 0.99 -9.23 -4.18
N ILE A 72 1.21 -9.28 -2.87
CA ILE A 72 1.59 -10.49 -2.15
C ILE A 72 0.37 -10.94 -1.35
N LEU A 73 -0.21 -12.06 -1.76
CA LEU A 73 -1.28 -12.72 -1.01
C LEU A 73 -0.65 -13.56 0.10
N LYS A 74 -1.03 -13.30 1.35
CA LYS A 74 -0.59 -14.16 2.45
C LYS A 74 -1.39 -15.48 2.43
N PRO A 75 -0.72 -16.65 2.53
CA PRO A 75 -1.40 -17.92 2.73
C PRO A 75 -2.08 -17.95 4.10
N ARG A 76 -3.14 -18.77 4.21
CA ARG A 76 -3.92 -18.96 5.45
C ARG A 76 -3.11 -19.66 6.54
#